data_AF-Q0PWT7-F1
#
_entry.id   AF-Q0PWT7-F1
#
_cell.length_a   1.000
_cell.length_b   1.000
_cell.length_c   1.000
_cell.angle_alpha   90.00
_cell.angle_beta   90.00
_cell.angle_gamma   90.00
#
_symmetry.space_group_name_H-M   'P 1'
#
loop_
_entity.id
_entity.type
_entity.pdbx_description
1 polymer ?
#
loop_
_entity_poly.entity_id
_entity_poly.type
_entity_poly.pdbx_seq_one_letter_code
_entity_poly.pdbx_strand_id
1 'polypeptide(L)'
;TAQVIVLNHPGQISNGYTPVLDCHTAHIACKFAEIKEKCDRRTGKTTEENPKALKSGDAAIIVLVPSKPMCVESFSEFPPLGRFAVRDMRQTVAVGVIKSVTFKDVSSGKVTKAAEKVQKKK
;
A
#
# COMPACT_ATOMS: atom_id res chain seq x y z
N THR A 1 -5.11 3.97 0.24
CA THR A 1 -4.31 4.99 -0.49
C THR A 1 -2.94 5.11 0.15
N ALA A 2 -1.89 5.21 -0.66
CA ALA A 2 -0.52 5.34 -0.18
C ALA A 2 0.24 6.42 -0.95
N GLN A 3 1.25 7.00 -0.30
CA GLN A 3 2.25 7.82 -0.97
C GLN A 3 3.44 6.94 -1.29
N VAL A 4 3.87 6.95 -2.55
CA VAL A 4 4.97 6.15 -3.07
C VAL A 4 6.01 7.05 -3.70
N ILE A 5 7.27 6.73 -3.49
CA ILE A 5 8.42 7.36 -4.14
C ILE A 5 9.07 6.30 -5.00
N VAL A 6 9.11 6.53 -6.31
CA VAL A 6 9.76 5.65 -7.28
C VAL A 6 11.28 5.83 -7.15
N LEU A 7 11.98 4.72 -6.97
CA LEU A 7 13.44 4.67 -6.91
C LEU A 7 14.00 4.46 -8.33
N ASN A 8 15.06 3.66 -8.46
CA ASN A 8 15.69 3.40 -9.74
C ASN A 8 14.96 2.28 -10.49
N HIS A 9 13.85 2.61 -11.16
CA HIS A 9 13.13 1.69 -12.01
C HIS A 9 13.54 1.89 -13.48
N PRO A 10 13.92 0.83 -14.22
CA PRO A 10 14.40 0.97 -15.60
C PRO A 10 13.29 1.32 -16.60
N GLY A 11 12.03 1.11 -16.24
CA GLY A 11 10.86 1.44 -17.05
C GLY A 11 9.99 2.54 -16.46
N GLN A 12 8.74 2.60 -16.90
CA GLN A 12 7.73 3.51 -16.36
C GLN A 12 6.67 2.72 -15.60
N ILE A 13 6.15 3.28 -14.51
CA ILE A 13 5.05 2.68 -13.75
C ILE A 13 3.74 3.33 -14.19
N SER A 14 2.81 2.54 -14.70
CA SER A 14 1.48 2.99 -15.14
C SER A 14 0.36 2.30 -14.35
N ASN A 15 -0.86 2.80 -14.52
CA ASN A 15 -2.05 2.16 -13.95
C ASN A 15 -2.14 0.70 -14.42
N GLY A 16 -2.38 -0.20 -13.48
CA GLY A 16 -2.42 -1.64 -13.72
C GLY A 16 -1.12 -2.39 -13.43
N TYR A 17 -0.03 -1.69 -13.09
CA TYR A 17 1.21 -2.32 -12.64
C TYR A 17 0.98 -3.18 -11.38
N THR A 18 1.56 -4.38 -11.32
CA THR A 18 1.30 -5.40 -10.28
C THR A 18 2.57 -5.94 -9.62
N PRO A 19 3.37 -5.09 -8.95
CA PRO A 19 4.57 -5.54 -8.25
C PRO A 19 4.24 -6.25 -6.94
N VAL A 20 5.27 -6.81 -6.30
CA VAL A 20 5.15 -7.38 -4.96
C VAL A 20 5.43 -6.31 -3.91
N LEU A 21 4.57 -6.23 -2.90
CA LEU A 21 4.73 -5.36 -1.75
C LEU A 21 5.20 -6.17 -0.55
N ASP A 22 6.31 -5.73 0.03
CA ASP A 22 6.78 -6.13 1.35
C ASP A 22 6.26 -5.12 2.37
N CYS A 23 5.33 -5.53 3.23
CA CYS A 23 4.86 -4.71 4.33
C CYS A 23 4.92 -5.53 5.61
N HIS A 24 5.77 -5.12 6.56
CA HIS A 24 6.09 -5.91 7.75
C HIS A 24 6.53 -7.34 7.40
N THR A 25 5.70 -8.35 7.68
CA THR A 25 5.93 -9.77 7.35
C THR A 25 5.10 -10.23 6.15
N ALA A 26 4.22 -9.38 5.63
CA ALA A 26 3.41 -9.68 4.45
C ALA A 26 4.21 -9.46 3.17
N HIS A 27 4.18 -10.46 2.29
CA HIS A 27 4.77 -10.43 0.96
C HIS A 27 3.68 -10.76 -0.07
N ILE A 28 3.03 -9.74 -0.62
CA ILE A 28 1.82 -9.90 -1.44
C ILE A 28 1.89 -9.00 -2.67
N ALA A 29 1.48 -9.54 -3.83
CA ALA A 29 1.34 -8.75 -5.05
C ALA A 29 0.18 -7.76 -4.92
N CYS A 30 0.41 -6.48 -5.23
CA CYS A 30 -0.62 -5.45 -5.19
C CYS A 30 -0.69 -4.73 -6.54
N LYS A 31 -1.91 -4.49 -7.00
CA LYS A 31 -2.18 -3.73 -8.21
C LYS A 31 -2.19 -2.23 -7.90
N PHE A 32 -1.46 -1.47 -8.69
CA PHE A 32 -1.56 -0.01 -8.77
C PHE A 32 -2.85 0.28 -9.53
N ALA A 33 -3.96 0.42 -8.81
CA ALA A 33 -5.27 0.57 -9.42
C ALA A 33 -5.38 1.92 -10.12
N GLU A 34 -4.94 2.98 -9.44
CA GLU A 34 -5.03 4.35 -9.92
C GLU A 34 -3.89 5.18 -9.32
N ILE A 35 -3.20 5.92 -10.17
CA ILE A 35 -2.27 6.97 -9.77
C ILE A 35 -3.05 8.28 -9.73
N LYS A 36 -3.40 8.72 -8.51
CA LYS A 36 -4.26 9.90 -8.32
C LYS A 36 -3.54 11.18 -8.64
N GLU A 37 -2.33 11.34 -8.09
CA GLU A 37 -1.64 12.61 -8.09
C GLU A 37 -0.14 12.37 -8.06
N LYS A 38 0.60 13.10 -8.88
CA LYS A 38 2.06 13.23 -8.75
C LYS A 38 2.34 14.33 -7.73
N CYS A 39 3.20 14.05 -6.76
CA CYS A 39 3.59 15.01 -5.73
C CYS A 39 5.10 15.24 -5.71
N ASP A 40 5.50 16.39 -5.21
CA ASP A 40 6.90 16.69 -4.95
C ASP A 40 7.39 15.91 -3.72
N ARG A 41 8.56 15.27 -3.85
CA ARG A 41 9.13 14.40 -2.81
C ARG A 41 9.45 15.12 -1.51
N ARG A 42 9.77 16.42 -1.55
CA ARG A 42 10.22 17.21 -0.39
C ARG A 42 9.07 17.96 0.27
N THR A 43 8.22 18.56 -0.53
CA THR A 43 7.15 19.46 -0.07
C THR A 43 5.80 18.77 0.02
N GLY A 44 5.64 17.61 -0.63
CA GLY A 44 4.37 16.88 -0.67
C GLY A 44 3.27 17.58 -1.47
N LYS A 45 3.58 18.70 -2.15
CA LYS A 45 2.62 19.43 -2.98
C LYS A 45 2.34 18.67 -4.27
N THR A 46 1.07 18.64 -4.65
CA THR A 46 0.63 18.05 -5.92
C THR A 46 1.16 18.87 -7.08
N THR A 47 1.85 18.20 -7.99
CA THR A 47 2.41 18.79 -9.22
C THR A 47 1.49 18.53 -10.40
N GLU A 48 0.91 17.33 -10.49
CA GLU A 48 0.05 16.92 -11.59
C GLU A 48 -1.05 15.99 -11.07
N GLU A 49 -2.29 16.20 -11.51
CA GLU A 49 -3.42 15.32 -11.22
C GLU A 49 -3.55 14.25 -12.31
N ASN A 50 -3.79 13.01 -11.90
CA ASN A 50 -3.97 11.81 -12.73
C ASN A 50 -2.88 11.61 -13.81
N PRO A 51 -1.58 11.53 -13.42
CA PRO A 51 -0.51 11.30 -14.36
C PRO A 51 -0.65 9.92 -15.03
N LYS A 52 -0.35 9.83 -16.33
CA LYS A 52 -0.42 8.55 -17.08
C LYS A 52 0.64 7.53 -16.66
N ALA A 53 1.81 8.02 -16.23
CA ALA A 53 2.94 7.20 -15.84
C ALA A 53 3.86 7.93 -14.86
N LEU A 54 4.55 7.17 -14.01
CA LEU A 54 5.56 7.62 -13.08
C LEU A 54 6.95 7.17 -13.53
N LYS A 55 7.94 8.03 -13.33
CA LYS A 55 9.35 7.75 -13.62
C LYS A 55 10.17 7.72 -12.33
N SER A 56 11.40 7.24 -12.44
CA SER A 56 12.37 7.23 -11.35
C SER A 56 12.55 8.63 -10.75
N GLY A 57 12.45 8.73 -9.41
CA GLY A 57 12.54 9.98 -8.66
C GLY A 57 11.20 10.67 -8.39
N ASP A 58 10.12 10.27 -9.08
CA ASP A 58 8.80 10.84 -8.86
C ASP A 58 8.19 10.34 -7.54
N ALA A 59 7.48 11.21 -6.84
CA ALA A 59 6.57 10.82 -5.77
C ALA A 59 5.12 10.93 -6.26
N ALA A 60 4.26 10.05 -5.79
CA ALA A 60 2.85 10.05 -6.17
C ALA A 60 1.96 9.49 -5.07
N ILE A 61 0.70 9.88 -5.10
CA ILE A 61 -0.38 9.29 -4.31
C ILE A 61 -1.09 8.26 -5.19
N ILE A 62 -1.14 7.02 -4.71
CA ILE A 62 -1.70 5.90 -5.44
C ILE A 62 -2.75 5.14 -4.64
N VAL A 63 -3.69 4.55 -5.35
CA VAL A 63 -4.62 3.54 -4.82
C VAL A 63 -4.05 2.17 -5.12
N LEU A 64 -3.78 1.41 -4.06
CA LEU A 64 -3.29 0.04 -4.14
C LEU A 64 -4.42 -0.93 -3.82
N VAL A 65 -4.52 -2.00 -4.60
CA VAL A 65 -5.45 -3.09 -4.37
C VAL A 65 -4.65 -4.40 -4.23
N PRO A 66 -4.65 -5.03 -3.04
CA PRO A 66 -3.92 -6.28 -2.86
C PRO A 66 -4.61 -7.43 -3.59
N SER A 67 -3.82 -8.33 -4.18
CA SER A 67 -4.34 -9.52 -4.91
C SER A 67 -4.83 -10.63 -3.97
N LYS A 68 -4.33 -10.65 -2.74
CA LYS A 68 -4.71 -11.58 -1.66
C LYS A 68 -5.10 -10.79 -0.41
N PRO A 69 -5.88 -11.36 0.51
CA PRO A 69 -6.18 -10.72 1.79
C PRO A 69 -4.89 -10.28 2.50
N MET A 70 -4.82 -9.00 2.84
CA MET A 70 -3.66 -8.36 3.42
C MET A 70 -4.13 -7.45 4.57
N CYS A 71 -3.43 -7.48 5.68
CA CYS A 71 -3.65 -6.57 6.81
C CYS A 71 -2.59 -5.48 6.77
N VAL A 72 -3.03 -4.23 6.68
CA VAL A 72 -2.18 -3.04 6.67
C VAL A 72 -2.89 -1.93 7.42
N GLU A 73 -2.12 -0.99 7.96
CA GLU A 73 -2.65 0.12 8.74
C GLU A 73 -2.11 1.46 8.21
N SER A 74 -2.74 2.56 8.63
CA SER A 74 -2.20 3.89 8.36
C SER A 74 -0.86 4.06 9.06
N PHE A 75 0.11 4.69 8.38
CA PHE A 75 1.42 4.99 8.95
C PHE A 75 1.34 5.88 10.19
N SER A 76 0.35 6.77 10.27
CA SER A 76 0.14 7.66 11.42
C SER A 76 -0.31 6.91 12.68
N GLU A 77 -1.04 5.80 12.51
CA GLU A 77 -1.59 5.03 13.63
C GLU A 77 -0.63 3.91 14.04
N PHE A 78 -0.16 3.13 13.06
CA PHE A 78 0.76 2.03 13.27
C PHE A 78 1.94 2.10 12.29
N PRO A 79 3.01 2.86 12.63
CA PRO A 79 4.18 3.04 11.77
C PRO A 79 4.80 1.73 11.24
N PRO A 80 4.88 0.62 12.02
CA PRO A 80 5.43 -0.65 11.52
C PRO A 80 4.60 -1.33 10.44
N LEU A 81 3.28 -1.10 10.41
CA LEU A 81 2.33 -1.70 9.45
C LEU A 81 1.98 -0.76 8.29
N GLY A 82 2.41 0.51 8.37
CA GLY A 82 2.15 1.52 7.34
C GLY A 82 3.31 1.77 6.38
N ARG A 83 4.48 1.16 6.58
CA ARG A 83 5.63 1.26 5.65
C ARG A 83 5.69 0.02 4.77
N PHE A 84 5.94 0.22 3.48
CA PHE A 84 6.14 -0.89 2.56
C PHE A 84 7.22 -0.60 1.52
N ALA A 85 7.86 -1.66 1.06
CA ALA A 85 8.74 -1.65 -0.09
C ALA A 85 8.03 -2.30 -1.27
N VAL A 86 8.21 -1.73 -2.46
CA VAL A 86 7.72 -2.28 -3.71
C VAL A 86 8.90 -2.94 -4.41
N ARG A 87 8.77 -4.24 -4.68
CA ARG A 87 9.77 -5.05 -5.37
C ARG A 87 9.25 -5.57 -6.69
N ASP A 88 10.13 -5.53 -7.66
CA ASP A 88 9.95 -6.16 -8.97
C ASP A 88 11.31 -6.61 -9.49
N MET A 89 11.38 -7.68 -10.27
CA MET A 89 12.62 -8.24 -10.83
C MET A 89 13.80 -8.32 -9.83
N ARG A 90 13.54 -8.68 -8.56
CA ARG A 90 14.52 -8.76 -7.46
C ARG A 90 15.15 -7.43 -7.02
N GLN A 91 14.66 -6.30 -7.51
CA GLN A 91 15.08 -4.96 -7.13
C GLN A 91 13.96 -4.23 -6.40
N THR A 92 14.32 -3.30 -5.51
CA THR A 92 13.36 -2.39 -4.88
C THR A 92 13.12 -1.22 -5.81
N VAL A 93 11.93 -1.15 -6.39
CA VAL A 93 11.59 -0.18 -7.44
C VAL A 93 10.92 1.06 -6.88
N ALA A 94 10.29 0.95 -5.71
CA ALA A 94 9.70 2.07 -5.00
C ALA A 94 9.60 1.78 -3.50
N VAL A 95 9.41 2.83 -2.71
CA VAL A 95 9.09 2.74 -1.28
C VAL A 95 7.89 3.62 -0.99
N GLY A 96 7.08 3.24 -0.01
CA GLY A 96 5.87 3.97 0.29
C GLY A 96 5.42 3.93 1.74
N VAL A 97 4.53 4.86 2.04
CA VAL A 97 3.83 4.97 3.31
C VAL A 97 2.33 5.02 3.07
N ILE A 98 1.58 4.28 3.87
CA ILE A 98 0.13 4.20 3.78
C ILE A 98 -0.47 5.43 4.46
N LYS A 99 -1.30 6.17 3.72
CA LYS A 99 -2.01 7.35 4.23
C LYS A 99 -3.40 7.00 4.77
N SER A 100 -4.09 6.07 4.10
CA SER A 100 -5.41 5.61 4.50
C SER A 100 -5.67 4.19 4.01
N VAL A 101 -6.47 3.43 4.76
CA VAL A 101 -6.87 2.07 4.42
C VAL A 101 -8.39 2.01 4.38
N THR A 102 -8.95 1.41 3.34
CA THR A 102 -10.36 1.03 3.32
C THR A 102 -10.44 -0.40 3.79
N PHE A 103 -10.88 -0.59 5.04
CA PHE A 103 -11.03 -1.93 5.59
C PHE A 103 -12.17 -2.66 4.89
N LYS A 104 -11.94 -3.94 4.62
CA LYS A 104 -13.01 -4.81 4.17
C LYS A 104 -13.95 -5.04 5.35
N ASP A 105 -15.26 -4.89 5.14
CA ASP A 105 -16.26 -5.28 6.13
C ASP A 105 -16.10 -6.77 6.43
N VAL A 106 -15.58 -7.08 7.60
CA VAL A 106 -15.35 -8.45 8.03
C VAL A 106 -16.65 -8.94 8.63
N SER A 107 -17.40 -9.76 7.89
CA SER A 107 -18.44 -10.60 8.50
C SER A 107 -17.78 -11.44 9.59
N SER A 108 -18.34 -11.44 10.80
CA SER A 108 -17.82 -12.12 12.00
C SER A 108 -16.98 -13.36 11.68
N GLY A 109 -15.66 -13.24 11.91
CA GLY A 109 -14.74 -14.35 11.73
C GLY A 109 -15.15 -15.52 12.62
N LYS A 110 -14.78 -16.75 12.23
CA LYS A 110 -15.08 -17.95 13.01
C LYS A 110 -14.50 -17.81 14.42
N VAL A 111 -15.37 -17.65 15.41
CA VAL A 111 -14.97 -17.50 16.81
C VAL A 111 -14.60 -18.86 17.38
N THR A 112 -13.52 -18.93 18.14
CA THR A 112 -13.14 -20.18 18.82
C THR A 112 -14.03 -20.38 20.04
N LYS A 113 -14.31 -21.65 20.40
CA LYS A 113 -15.09 -21.98 21.60
C LYS A 113 -14.51 -21.37 22.88
N ALA A 114 -13.19 -21.18 22.94
CA ALA A 114 -12.53 -20.51 24.06
C ALA A 114 -12.88 -19.02 24.13
N ALA A 115 -12.86 -18.31 23.00
CA ALA A 115 -13.23 -16.90 22.93
C ALA A 115 -14.72 -16.67 23.26
N GLU A 116 -15.62 -17.56 22.79
CA GLU A 116 -17.04 -17.51 23.15
C GLU A 116 -17.27 -17.67 24.67
N LYS A 117 -16.52 -18.58 25.33
CA LYS A 117 -16.62 -18.80 26.77
C LYS A 117 -16.18 -17.57 27.59
N VAL A 118 -15.19 -16.82 27.10
CA VAL A 118 -14.72 -15.59 27.77
C VAL A 118 -15.72 -14.45 27.57
N GLN A 119 -16.28 -14.30 26.38
CA GLN A 119 -17.30 -13.27 26.12
C GLN A 119 -18.59 -13.49 26.91
N LYS A 120 -19.02 -14.74 27.13
CA LYS A 120 -20.22 -15.06 27.93
C LYS A 120 -20.03 -14.89 29.44
N LYS A 121 -18.80 -14.69 29.93
CA LYS A 121 -18.49 -14.48 31.36
C LYS A 121 -18.45 -12.99 31.75
N LYS A 122 -18.63 -12.10 30.78
CA LYS A 122 -18.72 -10.66 30.99
C LYS A 122 -20.19 -10.23 30.91
#